data_AF-A0A947ZD00-F1
#
_entry.id   AF-A0A947ZD00-F1
#
_cell.length_a   1.000
_cell.length_b   1.000
_cell.length_c   1.000
_cell.angle_alpha   90.00
_cell.angle_beta   90.00
_cell.angle_gamma   90.00
#
_symmetry.space_group_name_H-M   'P 1'
#
loop_
_entity.id
_entity.type
_entity.pdbx_description
1 polymer ?
#
loop_
_entity_poly.entity_id
_entity_poly.type
_entity_poly.pdbx_seq_one_letter_code
_entity_poly.pdbx_strand_id
1 'polypeptide(L)'
;EGRFALTSFTLRHHLLAAGPVHWPLVSGEIAYSRLEQKEQLNAQFLVMGKAKGAVNIVKTNDNAVKIRGDIPVQPCATIFSVIPAALLPTINDMRLGGETGIHFVTHVPLNDLATLTAHMNFSGPGCFLNMASANVDIEKLKGTPTVTLTDQHGKRVTKLLDPKDPNFIPFEKLPYYLVDAVTTSEDMRFFKHDGFDWPLLVRALGINLSSGRVVKGASTITQQLAKNLFLSTTRSISRKLEESLITWQIERTLSKRRILEIYMNIIEMGPGLRGVNAGTELYFGKRATGISPLEAAHIASIIPAPSFYYQHFRGAPVKDDWSKKIRILLNKTARYGRLSAAMLKEAEKSELVIQDY
;
A
#
# COMPACT_ATOMS: atom_id res chain seq x y z
N GLU A 1 -13.34 17.79 34.73
CA GLU A 1 -14.16 17.41 33.55
C GLU A 1 -14.57 18.69 32.83
N GLY A 2 -14.79 18.64 31.53
CA GLY A 2 -15.17 19.82 30.75
C GLY A 2 -15.75 19.45 29.40
N ARG A 3 -16.44 20.39 28.78
CA ARG A 3 -16.94 20.27 27.41
C ARG A 3 -16.07 21.10 26.48
N PHE A 4 -15.87 20.61 25.26
CA PHE A 4 -15.17 21.37 24.23
C PHE A 4 -15.97 21.34 22.92
N ALA A 5 -15.84 22.41 22.14
CA ALA A 5 -16.35 22.48 20.79
C ALA A 5 -15.34 23.28 19.93
N LEU A 6 -14.83 22.64 18.89
CA LEU A 6 -14.01 23.25 17.85
C LEU A 6 -14.91 23.50 16.64
N THR A 7 -15.35 24.75 16.48
CA THR A 7 -16.36 25.14 15.49
C THR A 7 -15.82 25.23 14.06
N SER A 8 -14.52 25.53 13.91
CA SER A 8 -13.84 25.51 12.62
C SER A 8 -12.34 25.26 12.80
N PHE A 9 -11.78 24.38 11.98
CA PHE A 9 -10.33 24.18 11.88
C PHE A 9 -9.93 24.05 10.41
N THR A 10 -8.99 24.88 9.99
CA THR A 10 -8.47 24.87 8.62
C THR A 10 -6.96 24.70 8.66
N LEU A 11 -6.45 23.73 7.92
CA LEU A 11 -5.02 23.47 7.80
C LEU A 11 -4.58 23.65 6.35
N ARG A 12 -3.52 24.44 6.14
CA ARG A 12 -2.91 24.63 4.82
C ARG A 12 -1.48 24.10 4.86
N HIS A 13 -1.23 22.99 4.18
CA HIS A 13 0.10 22.40 4.08
C HIS A 13 0.25 21.62 2.76
N HIS A 14 1.32 21.86 2.03
CA HIS A 14 1.54 21.26 0.69
C HIS A 14 1.65 19.72 0.73
N LEU A 15 2.16 19.14 1.83
CA LEU A 15 2.16 17.68 2.01
C LEU A 15 0.76 17.10 2.30
N LEU A 16 -0.19 17.93 2.75
CA LEU A 16 -1.53 17.48 3.08
C LEU A 16 -2.41 17.39 1.83
N ALA A 17 -2.58 18.53 1.15
CA ALA A 17 -3.35 18.69 -0.07
C ALA A 17 -2.87 19.91 -0.87
N ALA A 18 -3.32 20.05 -2.12
CA ALA A 18 -3.01 21.21 -2.96
C ALA A 18 -3.62 22.52 -2.45
N GLY A 19 -4.77 22.43 -1.77
CA GLY A 19 -5.51 23.57 -1.21
C GLY A 19 -5.68 23.50 0.31
N PRO A 20 -6.33 24.51 0.92
CA PRO A 20 -6.70 24.47 2.33
C PRO A 20 -7.66 23.30 2.61
N VAL A 21 -7.47 22.64 3.75
CA VAL A 21 -8.30 21.53 4.21
C VAL A 21 -9.14 22.01 5.38
N HIS A 22 -10.45 22.08 5.17
CA HIS A 22 -11.44 22.46 6.18
C HIS A 22 -11.96 21.21 6.88
N TRP A 23 -11.71 21.12 8.18
CA TRP A 23 -12.13 19.98 8.99
C TRP A 23 -13.54 20.19 9.54
N PRO A 24 -14.33 19.11 9.69
CA PRO A 24 -15.65 19.19 10.28
C PRO A 24 -15.57 19.65 11.75
N LEU A 25 -16.68 20.18 12.26
CA LEU A 25 -16.84 20.52 13.67
C LEU A 25 -16.57 19.30 14.55
N VAL A 26 -15.79 19.51 15.61
CA VAL A 26 -15.50 18.47 16.62
C VAL A 26 -15.98 18.97 17.98
N SER A 27 -16.78 18.18 18.67
CA SER A 27 -17.22 18.51 20.03
C SER A 27 -17.33 17.26 20.88
N GLY A 28 -17.25 17.41 22.19
CA GLY A 28 -17.47 16.30 23.11
C GLY A 28 -17.21 16.66 24.55
N GLU A 29 -17.24 15.64 25.39
CA GLU A 29 -16.93 15.75 26.82
C GLU A 29 -15.55 15.15 27.07
N ILE A 30 -14.70 15.90 27.77
CA ILE A 30 -13.36 15.48 28.14
C ILE A 30 -13.25 15.43 29.66
N ALA A 31 -12.80 14.31 30.18
CA ALA A 31 -12.39 14.14 31.56
C ALA A 31 -10.90 13.82 31.60
N TYR A 32 -10.12 14.69 32.23
CA TYR A 32 -8.71 14.43 32.55
C TYR A 32 -8.59 14.09 34.03
N SER A 33 -7.86 13.03 34.34
CA SER A 33 -7.52 12.67 35.71
C SER A 33 -6.05 12.29 35.82
N ARG A 34 -5.45 12.60 36.98
CA ARG A 34 -4.08 12.24 37.34
C ARG A 34 -4.11 11.58 38.70
N LEU A 35 -3.94 10.26 38.74
CA LEU A 35 -3.98 9.45 39.96
C LEU A 35 -2.72 8.57 39.99
N GLU A 36 -1.94 8.65 41.07
CA GLU A 36 -0.78 7.76 41.32
C GLU A 36 0.14 7.54 40.09
N GLN A 37 0.53 8.65 39.44
CA GLN A 37 1.36 8.69 38.21
C GLN A 37 0.72 8.12 36.92
N LYS A 38 -0.55 7.70 36.95
CA LYS A 38 -1.35 7.45 35.74
C LYS A 38 -2.04 8.75 35.32
N GLU A 39 -1.77 9.18 34.08
CA GLU A 39 -2.46 10.31 33.46
C GLU A 39 -3.46 9.75 32.45
N GLN A 40 -4.74 10.06 32.63
CA GLN A 40 -5.80 9.55 31.79
C GLN A 40 -6.61 10.70 31.21
N LEU A 41 -6.80 10.65 29.90
CA LEU A 41 -7.67 11.53 29.14
C LEU A 41 -8.79 10.68 28.55
N ASN A 42 -10.00 10.89 29.04
CA ASN A 42 -11.22 10.29 28.52
C ASN A 42 -11.95 11.33 27.67
N ALA A 43 -12.15 11.03 26.40
CA ALA A 43 -13.01 11.80 25.53
C ALA A 43 -14.23 10.93 25.18
N GLN A 44 -15.38 11.29 25.73
CA GLN A 44 -16.65 10.62 25.50
C GLN A 44 -17.58 11.51 24.68
N PHE A 45 -18.56 10.88 24.02
CA PHE A 45 -19.52 11.57 23.16
C PHE A 45 -18.85 12.46 22.10
N LEU A 46 -17.72 12.00 21.56
CA LEU A 46 -17.03 12.72 20.50
C LEU A 46 -17.93 12.72 19.26
N VAL A 47 -18.31 13.92 18.83
CA VAL A 47 -19.02 14.16 17.59
C VAL A 47 -18.05 14.87 16.65
N MET A 48 -17.79 14.27 15.49
CA MET A 48 -17.01 14.88 14.41
C MET A 48 -17.91 14.94 13.17
N GLY A 49 -18.40 16.13 12.85
CA GLY A 49 -19.47 16.30 11.87
C GLY A 49 -20.73 15.56 12.29
N LYS A 50 -21.07 14.46 11.62
CA LYS A 50 -22.21 13.58 11.97
C LYS A 50 -21.77 12.28 12.65
N ALA A 51 -20.48 11.95 12.62
CA ALA A 51 -19.95 10.71 13.18
C ALA A 51 -19.82 10.82 14.70
N LYS A 52 -20.17 9.74 15.38
CA LYS A 52 -20.06 9.63 16.85
C LYS A 52 -18.96 8.65 17.24
N GLY A 53 -18.32 8.86 18.37
CA GLY A 53 -17.39 7.89 18.93
C GLY A 53 -16.89 8.27 20.32
N ALA A 54 -15.94 7.51 20.80
CA ALA A 54 -15.22 7.78 22.04
C ALA A 54 -13.74 7.45 21.85
N VAL A 55 -12.89 8.18 22.55
CA VAL A 55 -11.44 7.94 22.59
C VAL A 55 -10.97 8.03 24.03
N ASN A 56 -10.22 7.03 24.46
CA ASN A 56 -9.61 6.92 25.77
C ASN A 56 -8.09 6.84 25.58
N ILE A 57 -7.36 7.79 26.15
CA ILE A 57 -5.90 7.84 26.12
C ILE A 57 -5.42 7.69 27.57
N VAL A 58 -4.58 6.71 27.82
CA VAL A 58 -4.04 6.43 29.15
C VAL A 58 -2.52 6.37 29.04
N LYS A 59 -1.83 7.24 29.76
CA LYS A 59 -0.40 7.11 30.02
C LYS A 59 -0.21 6.14 31.19
N THR A 60 0.53 5.07 30.94
CA THR A 60 0.79 4.00 31.90
C THR A 60 2.12 4.21 32.62
N ASN A 61 2.28 3.55 33.78
CA ASN A 61 3.43 3.74 34.68
C ASN A 61 4.76 3.26 34.08
N ASP A 62 4.72 2.38 33.08
CA ASP A 62 5.84 1.86 32.31
C ASP A 62 6.30 2.79 31.17
N ASN A 63 5.95 4.08 31.25
CA ASN A 63 6.22 5.09 30.21
C ASN A 63 5.69 4.68 28.83
N ALA A 64 4.45 4.21 28.78
CA ALA A 64 3.74 3.92 27.55
C ALA A 64 2.43 4.70 27.46
N VAL A 65 1.90 4.82 26.25
CA VAL A 65 0.58 5.43 25.98
C VAL A 65 -0.31 4.38 25.35
N LYS A 66 -1.47 4.12 25.97
CA LYS A 66 -2.53 3.29 25.43
C LYS A 66 -3.64 4.17 24.89
N ILE A 67 -3.94 4.01 23.61
CA ILE A 67 -5.04 4.71 22.93
C ILE A 67 -6.10 3.67 22.60
N ARG A 68 -7.32 3.87 23.07
CA ARG A 68 -8.48 3.07 22.70
C ARG A 68 -9.49 3.99 22.05
N GLY A 69 -10.00 3.62 20.89
CA GLY A 69 -11.11 4.32 20.27
C GLY A 69 -12.23 3.37 19.92
N ASP A 70 -13.45 3.86 20.07
CA ASP A 70 -14.66 3.11 19.81
C ASP A 70 -15.62 3.99 19.00
N ILE A 71 -15.91 3.54 17.79
CA ILE A 71 -16.89 4.13 16.89
C ILE A 71 -17.99 3.07 16.77
N PRO A 72 -19.19 3.30 17.33
CA PRO A 72 -20.28 2.33 17.25
C PRO A 72 -20.71 2.15 15.78
N VAL A 73 -21.49 1.10 15.50
CA VAL A 73 -21.99 0.84 14.13
C VAL A 73 -22.88 1.99 13.67
N GLN A 74 -22.51 2.63 12.56
CA GLN A 74 -23.27 3.73 11.93
C GLN A 74 -23.04 3.68 10.41
N PRO A 75 -23.84 4.43 9.62
CA PRO A 75 -23.66 4.49 8.18
C PRO A 75 -22.25 4.88 7.79
N CYS A 76 -21.68 4.19 6.81
CA CYS A 76 -20.33 4.47 6.34
C CYS A 76 -20.21 5.89 5.77
N ALA A 77 -21.24 6.37 5.06
CA ALA A 77 -21.30 7.77 4.65
C ALA A 77 -21.13 8.75 5.84
N THR A 78 -21.65 8.41 7.01
CA THR A 78 -21.50 9.21 8.24
C THR A 78 -20.06 9.17 8.74
N ILE A 79 -19.48 7.98 8.94
CA ILE A 79 -18.12 7.82 9.47
C ILE A 79 -17.09 8.49 8.57
N PHE A 80 -17.19 8.32 7.26
CA PHE A 80 -16.21 8.83 6.30
C PHE A 80 -16.49 10.28 5.88
N SER A 81 -17.66 10.85 6.19
CA SER A 81 -17.92 12.30 6.00
C SER A 81 -16.99 13.20 6.79
N VAL A 82 -16.27 12.64 7.77
CA VAL A 82 -15.26 13.36 8.55
C VAL A 82 -14.02 13.71 7.72
N ILE A 83 -13.81 13.00 6.60
CA ILE A 83 -12.71 13.22 5.68
C ILE A 83 -13.09 14.41 4.78
N PRO A 84 -12.35 15.53 4.83
CA PRO A 84 -12.65 16.66 3.96
C PRO A 84 -12.49 16.31 2.48
N ALA A 85 -13.39 16.79 1.63
CA ALA A 85 -13.37 16.54 0.18
C ALA A 85 -12.05 17.00 -0.50
N ALA A 86 -11.38 18.02 0.06
CA ALA A 86 -10.07 18.48 -0.41
C ALA A 86 -8.97 17.40 -0.30
N LEU A 87 -9.17 16.36 0.51
CA LEU A 87 -8.28 15.20 0.60
C LEU A 87 -8.59 14.12 -0.44
N LEU A 88 -9.71 14.23 -1.16
CA LEU A 88 -10.24 13.24 -2.09
C LEU A 88 -10.54 13.84 -3.48
N PRO A 89 -9.60 14.58 -4.11
CA PRO A 89 -9.87 15.31 -5.36
C PRO A 89 -10.20 14.41 -6.56
N THR A 90 -9.70 13.17 -6.60
CA THR A 90 -9.88 12.19 -7.68
C THR A 90 -11.20 11.42 -7.53
N ILE A 91 -11.73 11.32 -6.32
CA ILE A 91 -12.89 10.49 -5.96
C ILE A 91 -13.95 11.29 -5.16
N ASN A 92 -14.10 12.57 -5.48
CA ASN A 92 -14.97 13.52 -4.79
C ASN A 92 -16.48 13.16 -4.80
N ASP A 93 -16.94 12.41 -5.80
CA ASP A 93 -18.35 11.96 -5.94
C ASP A 93 -18.61 10.56 -5.35
N MET A 94 -17.68 10.05 -4.53
CA MET A 94 -17.82 8.74 -3.90
C MET A 94 -19.02 8.69 -2.95
N ARG A 95 -19.90 7.71 -3.17
CA ARG A 95 -20.98 7.38 -2.24
C ARG A 95 -20.67 6.07 -1.53
N LEU A 96 -20.57 6.13 -0.21
CA LEU A 96 -20.42 4.94 0.63
C LEU A 96 -21.78 4.45 1.09
N GLY A 97 -22.09 3.20 0.80
CA GLY A 97 -23.22 2.47 1.38
C GLY A 97 -22.78 1.57 2.53
N GLY A 98 -23.76 0.99 3.22
CA GLY A 98 -23.54 0.08 4.34
C GLY A 98 -23.27 0.78 5.66
N GLU A 99 -22.99 -0.02 6.69
CA GLU A 99 -22.77 0.43 8.06
C GLU A 99 -21.56 -0.30 8.65
N THR A 100 -20.78 0.39 9.46
CA THR A 100 -19.65 -0.24 10.16
C THR A 100 -19.43 0.43 11.51
N GLY A 101 -18.91 -0.34 12.46
CA GLY A 101 -18.29 0.18 13.68
C GLY A 101 -16.79 -0.11 13.65
N ILE A 102 -16.01 0.68 14.38
CA ILE A 102 -14.55 0.57 14.43
C ILE A 102 -14.12 0.58 15.89
N HIS A 103 -13.45 -0.47 16.32
CA HIS A 103 -12.78 -0.53 17.60
C HIS A 103 -11.27 -0.61 17.36
N PHE A 104 -10.50 0.33 17.90
CA PHE A 104 -9.04 0.28 17.79
C PHE A 104 -8.35 0.42 19.14
N VAL A 105 -7.27 -0.33 19.30
CA VAL A 105 -6.40 -0.29 20.48
C VAL A 105 -4.98 -0.17 20.00
N THR A 106 -4.30 0.90 20.38
CA THR A 106 -2.89 1.13 20.13
C THR A 106 -2.14 1.20 21.44
N HIS A 107 -1.01 0.53 21.53
CA HIS A 107 -0.08 0.62 22.64
C HIS A 107 1.25 1.16 22.10
N VAL A 108 1.67 2.29 22.64
CA VAL A 108 2.85 3.05 22.21
C VAL A 108 3.87 3.08 23.36
N PRO A 109 4.86 2.18 23.36
CA PRO A 109 5.96 2.21 24.32
C PRO A 109 6.87 3.40 24.02
N LEU A 110 6.94 4.41 24.90
CA LEU A 110 7.71 5.63 24.62
C LEU A 110 9.23 5.40 24.69
N ASN A 111 9.66 4.32 25.34
CA ASN A 111 11.07 3.93 25.42
C ASN A 111 11.57 3.21 24.16
N ASP A 112 10.69 2.50 23.45
CA ASP A 112 11.00 1.80 22.21
C ASP A 112 9.80 1.77 21.27
N LEU A 113 9.69 2.81 20.44
CA LEU A 113 8.60 2.96 19.48
C LEU A 113 8.59 1.85 18.43
N ALA A 114 9.67 1.10 18.22
CA ALA A 114 9.69 -0.02 17.28
C ALA A 114 8.84 -1.22 17.75
N THR A 115 8.48 -1.26 19.04
CA THR A 115 7.62 -2.29 19.64
C THR A 115 6.14 -1.89 19.72
N LEU A 116 5.77 -0.76 19.09
CA LEU A 116 4.39 -0.30 18.98
C LEU A 116 3.47 -1.41 18.44
N THR A 117 2.32 -1.58 19.09
CA THR A 117 1.25 -2.47 18.61
C THR A 117 -0.01 -1.69 18.34
N ALA A 118 -0.72 -2.05 17.28
CA ALA A 118 -2.04 -1.50 16.98
C ALA A 118 -2.94 -2.60 16.45
N HIS A 119 -4.15 -2.65 16.99
CA HIS A 119 -5.19 -3.59 16.61
C HIS A 119 -6.43 -2.78 16.24
N MET A 120 -7.10 -3.18 15.16
CA MET A 120 -8.34 -2.57 14.71
C MET A 120 -9.30 -3.67 14.29
N ASN A 121 -10.50 -3.63 14.87
CA ASN A 121 -11.59 -4.56 14.59
C ASN A 121 -12.75 -3.76 14.02
N PHE A 122 -13.44 -4.36 13.06
CA PHE A 122 -14.63 -3.79 12.45
C PHE A 122 -15.86 -4.59 12.89
N SER A 123 -16.97 -3.90 13.10
CA SER A 123 -18.28 -4.50 13.39
C SER A 123 -19.31 -4.03 12.36
N GLY A 124 -20.45 -4.74 12.29
CA GLY A 124 -21.53 -4.46 11.34
C GLY A 124 -21.34 -5.08 9.95
N PRO A 125 -22.27 -4.80 9.01
CA PRO A 125 -22.29 -5.39 7.66
C PRO A 125 -21.13 -4.94 6.76
N GLY A 126 -20.42 -3.87 7.15
CA GLY A 126 -19.29 -3.30 6.43
C GLY A 126 -19.70 -2.24 5.40
N CYS A 127 -18.75 -1.41 5.03
CA CYS A 127 -18.95 -0.39 4.00
C CYS A 127 -18.93 -1.01 2.61
N PHE A 128 -19.55 -0.38 1.62
CA PHE A 128 -19.28 -0.64 0.20
C PHE A 128 -19.28 0.67 -0.58
N LEU A 129 -18.49 0.72 -1.63
CA LEU A 129 -18.37 1.86 -2.50
C LEU A 129 -19.44 1.75 -3.60
N ASN A 130 -20.29 2.76 -3.73
CA ASN A 130 -21.16 2.93 -4.88
C ASN A 130 -20.50 3.97 -5.80
N MET A 131 -19.52 3.54 -6.59
CA MET A 131 -18.86 4.41 -7.57
C MET A 131 -19.41 4.16 -8.97
N ALA A 132 -20.21 5.12 -9.42
CA ALA A 132 -20.44 5.39 -10.84
C ALA A 132 -19.70 6.69 -11.24
N SER A 133 -18.48 6.91 -10.73
CA SER A 133 -17.66 8.05 -11.16
C SER A 133 -16.82 7.65 -12.38
N ALA A 134 -16.73 8.54 -13.37
CA ALA A 134 -16.15 8.25 -14.69
C ALA A 134 -14.64 7.91 -14.68
N ASN A 135 -13.93 8.19 -13.58
CA ASN A 135 -12.46 8.13 -13.53
C ASN A 135 -11.88 6.89 -12.84
N VAL A 136 -12.67 6.11 -12.07
CA VAL A 136 -12.19 4.92 -11.34
C VAL A 136 -13.21 3.79 -11.47
N ASP A 137 -13.20 3.12 -12.62
CA ASP A 137 -14.07 1.97 -12.90
C ASP A 137 -13.29 0.66 -12.70
N ILE A 138 -13.33 0.15 -11.47
CA ILE A 138 -12.61 -1.07 -11.08
C ILE A 138 -13.31 -2.33 -11.61
N GLU A 139 -14.62 -2.28 -11.87
CA GLU A 139 -15.38 -3.40 -12.43
C GLU A 139 -14.87 -3.79 -13.82
N LYS A 140 -14.49 -2.80 -14.65
CA LYS A 140 -13.84 -3.06 -15.94
C LYS A 140 -12.58 -3.91 -15.84
N LEU A 141 -11.85 -3.84 -14.72
CA LEU A 141 -10.62 -4.61 -14.52
C LEU A 141 -10.87 -6.13 -14.41
N LYS A 142 -12.13 -6.57 -14.21
CA LYS A 142 -12.51 -8.00 -14.31
C LYS A 142 -12.36 -8.54 -15.73
N GLY A 143 -12.61 -7.69 -16.74
CA GLY A 143 -12.46 -8.02 -18.16
C GLY A 143 -11.07 -7.65 -18.69
N THR A 144 -10.97 -7.28 -19.97
CA THR A 144 -9.71 -6.97 -20.65
C THR A 144 -9.62 -5.51 -21.12
N PRO A 145 -9.67 -4.53 -20.19
CA PRO A 145 -9.74 -3.12 -20.58
C PRO A 145 -8.39 -2.62 -21.12
N THR A 146 -8.47 -1.53 -21.87
CA THR A 146 -7.30 -0.70 -22.16
C THR A 146 -7.10 0.31 -21.04
N VAL A 147 -5.89 0.37 -20.50
CA VAL A 147 -5.51 1.29 -19.41
C VAL A 147 -4.44 2.27 -19.89
N THR A 148 -4.48 3.51 -19.40
CA THR A 148 -3.42 4.49 -19.65
C THR A 148 -2.62 4.70 -18.37
N LEU A 149 -1.34 4.38 -18.44
CA LEU A 149 -0.40 4.49 -17.34
C LEU A 149 0.44 5.75 -17.53
N THR A 150 0.72 6.47 -16.45
CA THR A 150 1.63 7.64 -16.50
C THR A 150 2.85 7.33 -15.64
N ASP A 151 4.05 7.55 -16.17
CA ASP A 151 5.28 7.41 -15.38
C ASP A 151 5.62 8.71 -14.62
N GLN A 152 6.69 8.65 -13.81
CA GLN A 152 7.14 9.79 -13.03
C GLN A 152 7.61 11.00 -13.85
N HIS A 153 7.89 10.81 -15.14
CA HIS A 153 8.28 11.87 -16.08
C HIS A 153 7.09 12.41 -16.87
N GLY A 154 5.87 11.96 -16.57
CA GLY A 154 4.65 12.37 -17.27
C GLY A 154 4.44 11.63 -18.61
N LYS A 155 5.29 10.66 -18.96
CA LYS A 155 5.10 9.88 -20.18
C LYS A 155 3.93 8.93 -19.98
N ARG A 156 3.00 8.96 -20.94
CA ARG A 156 1.82 8.11 -20.96
C ARG A 156 2.06 6.88 -21.80
N VAL A 157 1.70 5.72 -21.28
CA VAL A 157 1.77 4.41 -21.95
C VAL A 157 0.41 3.76 -21.88
N THR A 158 -0.19 3.49 -23.03
CA THR A 158 -1.45 2.77 -23.12
C THR A 158 -1.17 1.28 -23.23
N LYS A 159 -1.85 0.46 -22.42
CA LYS A 159 -1.69 -1.00 -22.41
C LYS A 159 -3.04 -1.69 -22.50
N LEU A 160 -3.14 -2.72 -23.33
CA LEU A 160 -4.30 -3.59 -23.41
C LEU A 160 -4.12 -4.75 -22.43
N LEU A 161 -5.05 -4.93 -21.49
CA LEU A 161 -4.99 -6.02 -20.51
C LEU A 161 -5.64 -7.29 -21.08
N ASP A 162 -5.19 -7.73 -22.26
CA ASP A 162 -5.73 -8.85 -23.02
C ASP A 162 -4.59 -9.70 -23.60
N PRO A 163 -4.71 -11.03 -23.68
CA PRO A 163 -3.73 -11.90 -24.35
C PRO A 163 -3.45 -11.57 -25.83
N LYS A 164 -4.29 -10.75 -26.48
CA LYS A 164 -4.01 -10.19 -27.82
C LYS A 164 -2.83 -9.23 -27.84
N ASP A 165 -2.49 -8.61 -26.72
CA ASP A 165 -1.26 -7.84 -26.58
C ASP A 165 -0.08 -8.83 -26.38
N PRO A 166 0.94 -8.84 -27.27
CA PRO A 166 2.06 -9.77 -27.15
C PRO A 166 2.89 -9.55 -25.88
N ASN A 167 2.79 -8.37 -25.25
CA ASN A 167 3.45 -8.03 -23.98
C ASN A 167 2.56 -8.30 -22.75
N PHE A 168 1.38 -8.91 -22.96
CA PHE A 168 0.52 -9.39 -21.89
C PHE A 168 0.83 -10.85 -21.57
N ILE A 169 1.06 -11.14 -20.28
CA ILE A 169 1.21 -12.50 -19.78
C ILE A 169 0.07 -12.84 -18.81
N PRO A 170 -0.77 -13.84 -19.13
CA PRO A 170 -1.78 -14.33 -18.19
C PRO A 170 -1.15 -14.90 -16.92
N PHE A 171 -1.87 -14.84 -15.81
CA PHE A 171 -1.39 -15.32 -14.51
C PHE A 171 -0.94 -16.78 -14.57
N GLU A 172 -1.69 -17.62 -15.28
CA GLU A 172 -1.44 -19.06 -15.42
C GLU A 172 -0.14 -19.36 -16.16
N LYS A 173 0.37 -18.40 -16.94
CA LYS A 173 1.63 -18.55 -17.68
C LYS A 173 2.82 -17.97 -16.93
N LEU A 174 2.60 -17.19 -15.86
CA LEU A 174 3.71 -16.69 -15.04
C LEU A 174 4.41 -17.86 -14.36
N PRO A 175 5.76 -17.96 -14.45
CA PRO A 175 6.47 -18.94 -13.66
C PRO A 175 6.23 -18.71 -12.17
N TYR A 176 5.97 -19.78 -11.43
CA TYR A 176 5.65 -19.67 -10.00
C TYR A 176 6.78 -18.99 -9.21
N TYR A 177 8.05 -19.28 -9.53
CA TYR A 177 9.20 -18.65 -8.88
C TYR A 177 9.32 -17.15 -9.18
N LEU A 178 8.76 -16.65 -10.30
CA LEU A 178 8.66 -15.21 -10.57
C LEU A 178 7.57 -14.56 -9.70
N VAL A 179 6.41 -15.20 -9.60
CA VAL A 179 5.34 -14.79 -8.67
C VAL A 179 5.86 -14.74 -7.23
N ASP A 180 6.61 -15.77 -6.82
CA ASP A 180 7.17 -15.87 -5.48
C ASP A 180 8.29 -14.86 -5.22
N ALA A 181 9.18 -14.60 -6.19
CA ALA A 181 10.22 -13.58 -6.06
C ALA A 181 9.61 -12.18 -5.91
N VAL A 182 8.63 -11.83 -6.76
CA VAL A 182 7.97 -10.51 -6.73
C VAL A 182 7.19 -10.32 -5.43
N THR A 183 6.37 -11.30 -5.03
CA THR A 183 5.65 -11.20 -3.75
C THR A 183 6.61 -11.21 -2.57
N THR A 184 7.72 -11.95 -2.59
CA THR A 184 8.70 -11.93 -1.48
C THR A 184 9.44 -10.59 -1.34
N SER A 185 9.67 -9.90 -2.46
CA SER A 185 10.26 -8.56 -2.50
C SER A 185 9.27 -7.49 -2.03
N GLU A 186 8.09 -7.44 -2.68
CA GLU A 186 7.16 -6.32 -2.56
C GLU A 186 6.13 -6.50 -1.45
N ASP A 187 5.62 -7.72 -1.28
CA ASP A 187 4.46 -7.98 -0.43
C ASP A 187 4.39 -9.46 -0.02
N MET A 188 5.20 -9.79 0.99
CA MET A 188 5.43 -11.18 1.39
C MET A 188 4.15 -11.88 1.86
N ARG A 189 3.13 -11.13 2.29
CA ARG A 189 1.86 -11.69 2.75
C ARG A 189 0.71 -11.39 1.79
N PHE A 190 0.99 -11.05 0.54
CA PHE A 190 0.01 -10.66 -0.47
C PHE A 190 -1.27 -11.53 -0.50
N PHE A 191 -1.12 -12.86 -0.46
CA PHE A 191 -2.25 -13.80 -0.48
C PHE A 191 -2.95 -13.99 0.87
N LYS A 192 -2.51 -13.32 1.94
CA LYS A 192 -2.99 -13.48 3.32
C LYS A 192 -3.63 -12.21 3.91
N HIS A 193 -3.74 -11.13 3.14
CA HIS A 193 -4.40 -9.89 3.58
C HIS A 193 -5.24 -9.30 2.46
N ASP A 194 -6.14 -8.37 2.78
CA ASP A 194 -7.03 -7.70 1.83
C ASP A 194 -6.53 -6.29 1.54
N GLY A 195 -5.37 -6.19 0.88
CA GLY A 195 -4.77 -4.92 0.43
C GLY A 195 -3.88 -4.19 1.43
N PHE A 196 -3.95 -4.52 2.72
CA PHE A 196 -3.11 -3.91 3.74
C PHE A 196 -2.40 -4.95 4.62
N ASP A 197 -1.07 -4.92 4.64
CA ASP A 197 -0.29 -5.69 5.60
C ASP A 197 -0.24 -4.92 6.93
N TRP A 198 -1.26 -5.13 7.79
CA TRP A 198 -1.38 -4.41 9.06
C TRP A 198 -0.15 -4.55 9.99
N PRO A 199 0.33 -5.78 10.29
CA PRO A 199 1.57 -5.97 11.06
C PRO A 199 2.79 -5.28 10.44
N LEU A 200 2.95 -5.29 9.11
CA LEU A 200 4.05 -4.57 8.47
C LEU A 200 3.89 -3.05 8.61
N LEU A 201 2.68 -2.52 8.46
CA LEU A 201 2.37 -1.10 8.59
C LEU A 201 2.63 -0.59 10.01
N VAL A 202 2.17 -1.31 11.02
CA VAL A 202 2.41 -1.00 12.44
C VAL A 202 3.91 -1.01 12.75
N ARG A 203 4.62 -2.05 12.30
CA ARG A 203 6.07 -2.15 12.51
C ARG A 203 6.84 -1.07 11.77
N ALA A 204 6.45 -0.73 10.55
CA ALA A 204 7.08 0.35 9.78
C ALA A 204 6.83 1.71 10.43
N LEU A 205 5.63 1.96 10.95
CA LEU A 205 5.31 3.16 11.71
C LEU A 205 6.23 3.30 12.94
N GLY A 206 6.35 2.24 13.75
CA GLY A 206 7.22 2.25 14.93
C GLY A 206 8.69 2.57 14.61
N ILE A 207 9.23 1.92 13.58
CA ILE A 207 10.62 2.15 13.11
C ILE A 207 10.81 3.57 12.54
N ASN A 208 9.85 4.09 11.80
CA ASN A 208 9.93 5.44 11.24
C ASN A 208 9.83 6.52 12.32
N LEU A 209 9.00 6.28 13.35
CA LEU A 209 8.90 7.18 14.51
C LEU A 209 10.20 7.16 15.32
N SER A 210 10.78 5.99 15.61
CA SER A 210 12.04 5.89 16.36
C SER A 210 13.23 6.49 15.62
N SER A 211 13.24 6.42 14.27
CA SER A 211 14.31 7.00 13.45
C SER A 211 14.09 8.48 13.08
N GLY A 212 12.94 9.07 13.42
CA GLY A 212 12.58 10.46 13.10
C GLY A 212 12.42 10.74 11.60
N ARG A 213 12.48 9.72 10.73
CA ARG A 213 12.36 9.83 9.28
C ARG A 213 11.78 8.55 8.69
N VAL A 214 11.31 8.63 7.44
CA VAL A 214 10.82 7.44 6.74
C VAL A 214 12.01 6.59 6.28
N VAL A 215 12.29 5.50 6.97
CA VAL A 215 13.32 4.51 6.61
C VAL A 215 12.74 3.19 6.13
N LYS A 216 11.48 2.89 6.48
CA LYS A 216 10.80 1.64 6.12
C LYS A 216 9.44 1.91 5.47
N GLY A 217 9.23 1.32 4.31
CA GLY A 217 7.93 1.29 3.63
C GLY A 217 7.03 0.16 4.13
N ALA A 218 5.73 0.29 3.89
CA ALA A 218 4.72 -0.73 4.16
C ALA A 218 3.62 -0.77 3.09
N SER A 219 3.92 -0.29 1.87
CA SER A 219 2.94 -0.33 0.78
C SER A 219 2.88 -1.74 0.20
N THR A 220 1.67 -2.25 -0.02
CA THR A 220 1.40 -3.59 -0.59
C THR A 220 1.34 -3.55 -2.12
N ILE A 221 1.30 -4.72 -2.76
CA ILE A 221 1.14 -4.82 -4.23
C ILE A 221 -0.15 -4.12 -4.69
N THR A 222 -1.25 -4.29 -3.96
CA THR A 222 -2.54 -3.69 -4.35
C THR A 222 -2.55 -2.17 -4.18
N GLN A 223 -1.85 -1.65 -3.17
CA GLN A 223 -1.60 -0.21 -3.03
C GLN A 223 -0.79 0.36 -4.19
N GLN A 224 0.26 -0.36 -4.59
CA GLN A 224 1.06 0.02 -5.76
C GLN A 224 0.24 -0.03 -7.05
N LEU A 225 -0.64 -1.03 -7.20
CA LEU A 225 -1.57 -1.16 -8.32
C LEU A 225 -2.54 0.04 -8.39
N ALA A 226 -3.19 0.38 -7.27
CA ALA A 226 -4.09 1.53 -7.16
C ALA A 226 -3.38 2.83 -7.58
N LYS A 227 -2.17 3.05 -7.06
CA LYS A 227 -1.32 4.19 -7.41
C LYS A 227 -1.04 4.24 -8.91
N ASN A 228 -0.61 3.13 -9.50
CA ASN A 228 -0.17 3.08 -10.90
C ASN A 228 -1.31 3.22 -11.91
N LEU A 229 -2.52 2.80 -11.56
CA LEU A 229 -3.68 2.86 -12.46
C LEU A 229 -4.43 4.19 -12.40
N PHE A 230 -4.59 4.77 -11.20
CA PHE A 230 -5.60 5.81 -10.99
C PHE A 230 -5.06 7.12 -10.42
N LEU A 231 -3.84 7.12 -9.88
CA LEU A 231 -3.33 8.27 -9.13
C LEU A 231 -2.08 8.87 -9.76
N SER A 232 -1.88 10.17 -9.50
CA SER A 232 -0.64 10.84 -9.88
C SER A 232 0.56 10.35 -9.04
N THR A 233 1.77 10.64 -9.51
CA THR A 233 3.01 10.35 -8.77
C THR A 233 3.29 11.33 -7.62
N THR A 234 2.46 12.38 -7.46
CA THR A 234 2.63 13.45 -6.47
C THR A 234 2.56 12.91 -5.03
N ARG A 235 3.60 13.12 -4.23
CA ARG A 235 3.61 12.66 -2.84
C ARG A 235 2.82 13.61 -1.92
N SER A 236 1.56 13.29 -1.64
CA SER A 236 0.75 13.96 -0.62
C SER A 236 -0.03 12.95 0.23
N ILE A 237 -0.49 13.38 1.42
CA ILE A 237 -1.36 12.61 2.31
C ILE A 237 -2.70 12.36 1.62
N SER A 238 -3.27 13.37 0.96
CA SER A 238 -4.47 13.25 0.13
C SER A 238 -4.33 12.10 -0.88
N ARG A 239 -3.27 12.07 -1.70
CA ARG A 239 -3.03 10.97 -2.65
C ARG A 239 -2.95 9.61 -1.94
N LYS A 240 -2.28 9.53 -0.78
CA LYS A 240 -2.14 8.26 -0.05
C LYS A 240 -3.46 7.78 0.55
N LEU A 241 -4.35 8.69 0.91
CA LEU A 241 -5.70 8.38 1.37
C LEU A 241 -6.56 7.82 0.23
N GLU A 242 -6.55 8.48 -0.93
CA GLU A 242 -7.21 7.98 -2.14
C GLU A 242 -6.69 6.60 -2.54
N GLU A 243 -5.36 6.39 -2.48
CA GLU A 243 -4.73 5.11 -2.74
C GLU A 243 -5.29 4.02 -1.84
N SER A 244 -5.52 4.33 -0.56
CA SER A 244 -6.05 3.38 0.41
C SER A 244 -7.52 3.03 0.13
N LEU A 245 -8.34 4.02 -0.22
CA LEU A 245 -9.76 3.78 -0.57
C LEU A 245 -9.90 2.97 -1.86
N ILE A 246 -9.09 3.28 -2.88
CA ILE A 246 -9.06 2.53 -4.15
C ILE A 246 -8.52 1.12 -3.93
N THR A 247 -7.48 0.95 -3.09
CA THR A 247 -6.94 -0.38 -2.72
C THR A 247 -8.03 -1.28 -2.13
N TRP A 248 -8.77 -0.74 -1.16
CA TRP A 248 -9.86 -1.47 -0.53
C TRP A 248 -10.92 -1.93 -1.54
N GLN A 249 -11.26 -1.07 -2.50
CA GLN A 249 -12.20 -1.41 -3.55
C GLN A 249 -11.65 -2.46 -4.52
N ILE A 250 -10.38 -2.35 -4.92
CA ILE A 250 -9.72 -3.36 -5.78
C ILE A 250 -9.79 -4.74 -5.13
N GLU A 251 -9.48 -4.85 -3.84
CA GLU A 251 -9.50 -6.13 -3.11
C GLU A 251 -10.88 -6.74 -2.97
N ARG A 252 -11.93 -5.93 -2.94
CA ARG A 252 -13.31 -6.41 -2.90
C ARG A 252 -13.86 -6.81 -4.26
N THR A 253 -13.36 -6.18 -5.32
CA THR A 253 -13.86 -6.39 -6.69
C THR A 253 -13.10 -7.47 -7.43
N LEU A 254 -11.78 -7.59 -7.22
CA LEU A 254 -10.90 -8.49 -7.98
C LEU A 254 -10.34 -9.61 -7.10
N SER A 255 -10.15 -10.78 -7.69
CA SER A 255 -9.41 -11.87 -7.03
C SER A 255 -7.92 -11.54 -6.91
N LYS A 256 -7.24 -12.11 -5.91
CA LYS A 256 -5.78 -11.96 -5.75
C LYS A 256 -4.98 -12.32 -7.01
N ARG A 257 -5.41 -13.35 -7.74
CA ARG A 257 -4.79 -13.75 -9.01
C ARG A 257 -4.91 -12.64 -10.06
N ARG A 258 -6.10 -12.05 -10.21
CA ARG A 258 -6.32 -10.96 -11.17
C ARG A 258 -5.57 -9.69 -10.78
N ILE A 259 -5.54 -9.34 -9.49
CA ILE A 259 -4.74 -8.22 -8.98
C ILE A 259 -3.28 -8.39 -9.36
N LEU A 260 -2.71 -9.57 -9.08
CA LEU A 260 -1.31 -9.83 -9.36
C LEU A 260 -1.03 -9.91 -10.86
N GLU A 261 -1.93 -10.47 -11.65
CA GLU A 261 -1.84 -10.48 -13.11
C GLU A 261 -1.74 -9.07 -13.70
N ILE A 262 -2.67 -8.18 -13.33
CA ILE A 262 -2.65 -6.79 -13.80
C ILE A 262 -1.36 -6.13 -13.33
N TYR A 263 -1.01 -6.28 -12.05
CA TYR A 263 0.21 -5.73 -11.47
C TYR A 263 1.46 -6.13 -12.27
N MET A 264 1.65 -7.44 -12.51
CA MET A 264 2.77 -7.96 -13.28
C MET A 264 2.79 -7.43 -14.71
N ASN A 265 1.63 -7.11 -15.29
CA ASN A 265 1.54 -6.57 -16.65
C ASN A 265 1.74 -5.06 -16.72
N ILE A 266 1.54 -4.28 -15.66
CA ILE A 266 1.64 -2.81 -15.72
C ILE A 266 2.78 -2.22 -14.90
N ILE A 267 3.46 -3.04 -14.09
CA ILE A 267 4.53 -2.55 -13.20
C ILE A 267 5.66 -1.95 -14.04
N GLU A 268 6.23 -0.85 -13.55
CA GLU A 268 7.32 -0.17 -14.24
C GLU A 268 8.60 -1.00 -14.13
N MET A 269 9.24 -1.23 -15.29
CA MET A 269 10.51 -1.96 -15.40
C MET A 269 11.65 -1.05 -15.89
N GLY A 270 11.36 0.24 -16.09
CA GLY A 270 12.25 1.27 -16.60
C GLY A 270 11.44 2.45 -17.19
N PRO A 271 12.09 3.57 -17.57
CA PRO A 271 11.41 4.73 -18.15
C PRO A 271 10.57 4.36 -19.38
N GLY A 272 9.24 4.52 -19.28
CA GLY A 272 8.29 4.11 -20.32
C GLY A 272 8.15 2.61 -20.58
N LEU A 273 8.81 1.73 -19.80
CA LEU A 273 8.74 0.27 -19.93
C LEU A 273 7.79 -0.33 -18.89
N ARG A 274 6.76 -1.05 -19.33
CA ARG A 274 5.66 -1.54 -18.48
C ARG A 274 5.40 -3.04 -18.64
N GLY A 275 5.46 -3.75 -17.51
CA GLY A 275 5.16 -5.16 -17.37
C GLY A 275 6.40 -6.05 -17.35
N VAL A 276 6.31 -7.16 -16.61
CA VAL A 276 7.41 -8.11 -16.42
C VAL A 276 7.91 -8.71 -17.72
N ASN A 277 7.03 -9.02 -18.68
CA ASN A 277 7.46 -9.61 -19.96
C ASN A 277 8.30 -8.62 -20.79
N ALA A 278 7.89 -7.35 -20.84
CA ALA A 278 8.67 -6.31 -21.48
C ALA A 278 10.02 -6.07 -20.75
N GLY A 279 10.02 -6.20 -19.42
CA GLY A 279 11.24 -6.19 -18.62
C GLY A 279 12.18 -7.35 -18.97
N THR A 280 11.71 -8.59 -18.96
CA THR A 280 12.55 -9.76 -19.22
C THR A 280 13.09 -9.79 -20.64
N GLU A 281 12.31 -9.31 -21.62
CA GLU A 281 12.78 -9.17 -22.99
C GLU A 281 13.90 -8.12 -23.09
N LEU A 282 13.80 -7.01 -22.36
CA LEU A 282 14.87 -6.02 -22.31
C LEU A 282 16.13 -6.54 -21.60
N TYR A 283 15.97 -7.14 -20.42
CA TYR A 283 17.12 -7.49 -19.56
C TYR A 283 17.80 -8.79 -19.97
N PHE A 284 17.09 -9.73 -20.60
CA PHE A 284 17.60 -11.08 -20.85
C PHE A 284 17.36 -11.59 -22.27
N GLY A 285 16.66 -10.83 -23.13
CA GLY A 285 16.24 -11.32 -24.45
C GLY A 285 15.26 -12.49 -24.39
N LYS A 286 14.59 -12.67 -23.23
CA LYS A 286 13.72 -13.82 -22.95
C LYS A 286 12.31 -13.35 -22.60
N ARG A 287 11.32 -14.16 -22.99
CA ARG A 287 9.97 -14.03 -22.43
C ARG A 287 9.97 -14.42 -20.96
N ALA A 288 9.05 -13.84 -20.20
CA ALA A 288 8.91 -14.10 -18.78
C ALA A 288 8.68 -15.59 -18.47
N THR A 289 8.14 -16.37 -19.40
CA THR A 289 7.95 -17.83 -19.26
C THR A 289 9.25 -18.64 -19.31
N GLY A 290 10.34 -18.07 -19.81
CA GLY A 290 11.61 -18.75 -20.08
C GLY A 290 12.78 -18.28 -19.21
N ILE A 291 12.53 -17.47 -18.18
CA ILE A 291 13.57 -16.96 -17.30
C ILE A 291 13.93 -17.98 -16.21
N SER A 292 15.15 -17.92 -15.70
CA SER A 292 15.58 -18.73 -14.55
C SER A 292 15.10 -18.14 -13.21
N PRO A 293 15.16 -18.89 -12.09
CA PRO A 293 14.89 -18.33 -10.76
C PRO A 293 15.81 -17.15 -10.39
N LEU A 294 17.07 -17.15 -10.85
CA LEU A 294 18.00 -16.05 -10.63
C LEU A 294 17.58 -14.79 -11.38
N GLU A 295 17.17 -14.94 -12.64
CA GLU A 295 16.64 -13.86 -13.48
C GLU A 295 15.30 -13.33 -12.93
N ALA A 296 14.45 -14.21 -12.39
CA ALA A 296 13.22 -13.81 -11.70
C ALA A 296 13.48 -12.98 -10.44
N ALA A 297 14.48 -13.38 -9.62
CA ALA A 297 14.92 -12.59 -8.48
C ALA A 297 15.50 -11.23 -8.91
N HIS A 298 16.21 -11.18 -10.04
CA HIS A 298 16.66 -9.92 -10.63
C HIS A 298 15.47 -9.02 -11.01
N ILE A 299 14.48 -9.52 -11.76
CA ILE A 299 13.27 -8.73 -12.11
C ILE A 299 12.57 -8.20 -10.85
N ALA A 300 12.38 -9.03 -9.84
CA ALA A 300 11.75 -8.60 -8.58
C ALA A 300 12.58 -7.51 -7.86
N SER A 301 13.91 -7.56 -7.93
CA SER A 301 14.79 -6.57 -7.31
C SER A 301 14.74 -5.18 -7.97
N ILE A 302 14.23 -5.07 -9.20
CA ILE A 302 14.10 -3.80 -9.95
C ILE A 302 12.91 -2.98 -9.44
N ILE A 303 11.81 -3.66 -9.12
CA ILE A 303 10.50 -3.06 -8.83
C ILE A 303 10.54 -1.94 -7.79
N PRO A 304 11.31 -2.02 -6.68
CA PRO A 304 11.37 -0.95 -5.70
C PRO A 304 11.88 0.40 -6.25
N ALA A 305 12.72 0.38 -7.29
CA ALA A 305 13.37 1.57 -7.84
C ALA A 305 13.71 1.39 -9.33
N PRO A 306 12.71 1.26 -10.22
CA PRO A 306 12.91 0.81 -11.60
C PRO A 306 13.83 1.74 -12.38
N SER A 307 13.65 3.06 -12.24
CA SER A 307 14.52 4.03 -12.91
C SER A 307 15.98 4.01 -12.42
N PHE A 308 16.22 3.72 -11.14
CA PHE A 308 17.59 3.59 -10.61
C PHE A 308 18.28 2.38 -11.23
N TYR A 309 17.65 1.21 -11.18
CA TYR A 309 18.23 -0.01 -11.74
C TYR A 309 18.32 0.06 -13.27
N TYR A 310 17.37 0.71 -13.93
CA TYR A 310 17.42 1.00 -15.36
C TYR A 310 18.66 1.83 -15.76
N GLN A 311 19.06 2.81 -14.96
CA GLN A 311 20.28 3.58 -15.27
C GLN A 311 21.56 2.78 -15.01
N HIS A 312 21.50 1.80 -14.12
CA HIS A 312 22.65 1.02 -13.69
C HIS A 312 22.88 -0.27 -14.49
N PHE A 313 21.93 -0.70 -15.35
CA PHE A 313 22.16 -1.80 -16.29
C PHE A 313 22.71 -1.32 -17.65
N ARG A 314 22.52 -0.04 -18.02
CA ARG A 314 23.06 0.49 -19.29
C ARG A 314 24.58 0.68 -19.18
N GLY A 315 25.34 -0.03 -20.02
CA GLY A 315 26.76 0.23 -20.26
C GLY A 315 27.76 -0.28 -19.20
N ALA A 316 27.34 -1.12 -18.25
CA ALA A 316 28.23 -1.79 -17.30
C ALA A 316 27.58 -3.05 -16.69
N PRO A 317 28.37 -4.05 -16.25
CA PRO A 317 27.84 -5.23 -15.55
C PRO A 317 27.12 -4.84 -14.25
N VAL A 318 26.23 -5.73 -13.79
CA VAL A 318 25.53 -5.58 -12.51
C VAL A 318 26.55 -5.37 -11.40
N LYS A 319 26.53 -4.18 -10.77
CA LYS A 319 27.41 -3.87 -9.64
C LYS A 319 27.25 -4.93 -8.54
N ASP A 320 28.36 -5.32 -7.91
CA ASP A 320 28.39 -6.38 -6.88
C ASP A 320 27.32 -6.24 -5.79
N ASP A 321 27.03 -5.02 -5.37
CA ASP A 321 26.02 -4.77 -4.33
C ASP A 321 24.59 -5.10 -4.79
N TRP A 322 24.29 -4.92 -6.08
CA TRP A 322 23.00 -5.34 -6.62
C TRP A 322 22.94 -6.87 -6.76
N SER A 323 24.01 -7.50 -7.24
CA SER A 323 24.14 -8.97 -7.26
C SER A 323 23.96 -9.59 -5.86
N LYS A 324 24.53 -8.98 -4.82
CA LYS A 324 24.29 -9.39 -3.41
C LYS A 324 22.82 -9.28 -3.03
N LYS A 325 22.14 -8.18 -3.37
CA LYS A 325 20.69 -8.00 -3.10
C LYS A 325 19.85 -9.07 -3.78
N ILE A 326 20.15 -9.43 -5.02
CA ILE A 326 19.46 -10.49 -5.77
C ILE A 326 19.62 -11.83 -5.04
N ARG A 327 20.85 -12.19 -4.64
CA ARG A 327 21.12 -13.42 -3.88
C ARG A 327 20.43 -13.43 -2.51
N ILE A 328 20.36 -12.29 -1.82
CA ILE A 328 19.61 -12.15 -0.56
C ILE A 328 18.12 -12.41 -0.79
N LEU A 329 17.54 -11.85 -1.85
CA LEU A 329 16.12 -12.07 -2.20
C LEU A 329 15.85 -13.54 -2.54
N LEU A 330 16.72 -14.16 -3.33
CA LEU A 330 16.60 -15.58 -3.70
C LEU A 330 16.63 -16.48 -2.46
N ASN A 331 17.62 -16.29 -1.58
CA ASN A 331 17.74 -17.01 -0.32
C ASN A 331 16.55 -16.77 0.61
N LYS A 332 16.06 -15.52 0.68
CA LYS A 332 14.85 -15.18 1.43
C LYS A 332 13.66 -15.96 0.89
N THR A 333 13.49 -16.02 -0.43
CA THR A 333 12.39 -16.74 -1.10
C THR A 333 12.43 -18.24 -0.77
N ALA A 334 13.60 -18.87 -0.86
CA ALA A 334 13.79 -20.27 -0.47
C ALA A 334 13.53 -20.52 1.02
N ARG A 335 14.01 -19.65 1.91
CA ARG A 335 13.81 -19.73 3.37
C ARG A 335 12.32 -19.75 3.75
N TYR A 336 11.46 -19.09 2.97
CA TYR A 336 10.01 -19.10 3.18
C TYR A 336 9.28 -20.26 2.48
N GLY A 337 10.02 -21.25 1.95
CA GLY A 337 9.46 -22.43 1.29
C GLY A 337 8.88 -22.16 -0.10
N ARG A 338 9.23 -21.03 -0.72
CA ARG A 338 8.70 -20.58 -2.03
C ARG A 338 9.60 -20.89 -3.21
N LEU A 339 10.78 -21.44 -2.95
CA LEU A 339 11.71 -21.91 -3.96
C LEU A 339 12.28 -23.25 -3.49
N SER A 340 12.29 -24.25 -4.36
CA SER A 340 12.83 -25.56 -4.01
C SER A 340 14.34 -25.50 -3.80
N ALA A 341 14.87 -26.38 -2.94
CA ALA A 341 16.32 -26.46 -2.70
C ALA A 341 17.11 -26.79 -3.99
N ALA A 342 16.52 -27.57 -4.90
CA ALA A 342 17.11 -27.88 -6.20
C ALA A 342 17.25 -26.62 -7.06
N MET A 343 16.19 -25.82 -7.17
CA MET A 343 16.22 -24.56 -7.93
C MET A 343 17.13 -23.52 -7.30
N LEU A 344 17.18 -23.44 -5.96
CA LEU A 344 18.12 -22.56 -5.28
C LEU A 344 19.57 -22.93 -5.64
N LYS A 345 19.92 -24.23 -5.55
CA LYS A 345 21.27 -24.72 -5.87
C LYS A 345 21.65 -24.49 -7.33
N GLU A 346 20.70 -24.64 -8.25
CA GLU A 346 20.90 -24.33 -9.67
C GLU A 346 21.15 -22.83 -9.89
N ALA A 347 20.33 -21.99 -9.27
CA ALA A 347 20.47 -20.53 -9.34
C ALA A 347 21.77 -20.02 -8.69
N GLU A 348 22.26 -20.66 -7.62
CA GLU A 348 23.52 -20.30 -6.98
C GLU A 348 24.74 -20.55 -7.86
N LYS A 349 24.70 -21.62 -8.66
CA LYS A 349 25.74 -22.00 -9.63
C LYS A 349 25.66 -21.23 -10.95
N SER A 350 24.49 -20.65 -11.24
CA SER A 350 24.26 -19.90 -12.47
C SER A 350 24.90 -18.52 -12.37
N GLU A 351 25.42 -18.04 -13.49
CA GLU A 351 25.83 -16.65 -13.65
C GLU A 351 24.67 -15.85 -14.24
N LEU A 352 24.46 -14.63 -13.74
CA LEU A 352 23.43 -13.74 -14.26
C LEU A 352 23.96 -13.09 -15.54
N VAL A 353 23.47 -13.55 -16.68
CA VAL A 353 23.80 -12.97 -17.99
C VAL A 353 22.74 -11.95 -18.35
N ILE A 354 23.11 -10.67 -18.38
CA ILE A 354 22.25 -9.58 -18.86
C ILE A 354 22.56 -9.34 -20.34
N GLN A 355 21.52 -9.01 -21.12
CA GLN A 355 21.69 -8.65 -22.51
C GLN A 355 22.44 -7.31 -22.63
N ASP A 356 23.54 -7.31 -23.39
CA ASP A 356 24.26 -6.08 -23.75
C ASP A 356 23.40 -5.22 -24.69
N TYR A 357 23.37 -3.91 -24.43
CA TYR A 357 22.62 -2.91 -25.21
C TYR A 357 23.47 -1.70 -25.55
#